data_AF-A0A7Y6DZE2-F1
#
_entry.id   AF-A0A7Y6DZE2-F1
#
_cell.length_a   1.000
_cell.length_b   1.000
_cell.length_c   1.000
_cell.angle_alpha   90.00
_cell.angle_beta   90.00
_cell.angle_gamma   90.00
#
_symmetry.space_group_name_H-M   'P 1'
#
loop_
_entity.id
_entity.type
_entity.pdbx_description
1 polymer ?
#
loop_
_entity_poly.entity_id
_entity_poly.type
_entity_poly.pdbx_seq_one_letter_code
_entity_poly.pdbx_strand_id
1 'polypeptide(L)'
;ARLAAATHDPALLTAEGARSGAVVRLEPGEVLVDDLWGAEHVEPDVYQEAVADPLAAHETELLQHLAAAHGTEMQRLCRLTGAAREDEKVAPLALDRFGLRLRCSGPTRTRDVRFEFDTPVRDAAALGDALRALFRGPRPIGSDCLE
;
A
#
# COMPACT_ATOMS: atom_id res chain seq x y z
N ALA A 1 -0.26 -6.17 24.86
CA ALA A 1 -1.70 -6.11 24.59
C ALA A 1 -2.48 -6.49 25.85
N ARG A 2 -3.55 -5.74 26.18
CA ARG A 2 -4.50 -6.13 27.25
C ARG A 2 -5.75 -6.72 26.61
N LEU A 3 -6.25 -7.82 27.15
CA LEU A 3 -7.51 -8.44 26.76
C LEU A 3 -8.59 -7.93 27.72
N ALA A 4 -9.54 -7.16 27.21
CA ALA A 4 -10.73 -6.77 27.94
C ALA A 4 -11.93 -7.57 27.40
N ALA A 5 -12.61 -8.31 28.28
CA ALA A 5 -13.90 -8.89 27.97
C ALA A 5 -14.92 -7.75 28.00
N ALA A 6 -15.38 -7.30 26.82
CA ALA A 6 -16.44 -6.32 26.70
C ALA A 6 -17.73 -7.02 26.30
N THR A 7 -18.79 -6.85 27.07
CA THR A 7 -20.14 -7.28 26.70
C THR A 7 -20.64 -6.36 25.58
N HIS A 8 -20.50 -6.80 24.33
CA HIS A 8 -21.11 -6.12 23.18
C HIS A 8 -22.58 -6.50 23.06
N ASP A 9 -23.37 -5.58 22.47
CA ASP A 9 -24.75 -5.84 22.05
C ASP A 9 -24.75 -7.01 21.03
N PRO A 10 -25.40 -8.13 21.34
CA PRO A 10 -25.35 -9.35 20.52
C PRO A 10 -25.94 -9.18 19.10
N ALA A 11 -26.60 -8.06 18.81
CA ALA A 11 -27.19 -7.79 17.50
C ALA A 11 -26.16 -7.50 16.38
N LEU A 12 -24.92 -7.10 16.71
CA LEU A 12 -23.90 -6.77 15.71
C LEU A 12 -23.18 -8.00 15.12
N LEU A 13 -23.44 -9.21 15.61
CA LEU A 13 -22.71 -10.43 15.21
C LEU A 13 -23.60 -11.61 14.80
N THR A 14 -24.91 -11.43 14.70
CA THR A 14 -25.81 -12.52 14.28
C THR A 14 -25.96 -12.56 12.76
N ALA A 15 -24.99 -13.18 12.09
CA ALA A 15 -25.23 -13.84 10.80
C ALA A 15 -24.37 -15.10 10.67
N GLU A 16 -25.07 -16.24 10.72
CA GLU A 16 -24.72 -17.57 10.21
C GLU A 16 -23.75 -18.46 11.00
N GLY A 17 -24.35 -19.42 11.71
CA GLY A 17 -23.69 -20.62 12.24
C GLY A 17 -23.13 -20.43 13.64
N ALA A 18 -23.81 -20.98 14.64
CA ALA A 18 -23.41 -20.92 16.05
C ALA A 18 -22.02 -21.54 16.29
N ARG A 19 -20.97 -20.74 16.11
CA ARG A 19 -19.69 -20.94 16.78
C ARG A 19 -19.86 -20.38 18.18
N SER A 20 -19.82 -21.23 19.20
CA SER A 20 -19.69 -20.80 20.60
C SER A 20 -18.32 -20.14 20.80
N GLY A 21 -18.22 -18.88 20.43
CA GLY A 21 -17.02 -18.06 20.59
C GLY A 21 -17.26 -16.92 21.55
N ALA A 22 -16.27 -16.61 22.40
CA ALA A 22 -16.26 -15.38 23.17
C ALA A 22 -15.69 -14.25 22.30
N VAL A 23 -16.33 -13.08 22.35
CA VAL A 23 -15.79 -11.85 21.75
C VAL A 23 -14.87 -11.20 22.78
N VAL A 24 -13.65 -10.88 22.35
CA VAL A 24 -12.67 -10.16 23.18
C VAL A 24 -12.29 -8.88 22.46
N ARG A 25 -12.16 -7.77 23.22
CA ARG A 25 -11.63 -6.52 22.69
C ARG A 25 -10.13 -6.48 23.01
N LEU A 26 -9.32 -6.33 21.96
CA LEU A 26 -7.89 -6.11 22.08
C LEU A 26 -7.64 -4.60 22.21
N GLU A 27 -6.98 -4.21 23.29
CA GLU A 27 -6.44 -2.87 23.43
C GLU A 27 -4.94 -2.91 23.10
N PRO A 28 -4.52 -2.22 22.02
CA PRO A 28 -3.10 -2.05 21.70
C PRO A 28 -2.41 -1.36 22.88
N GLY A 29 -1.39 -2.01 23.44
CA GLY A 29 -0.53 -1.39 24.45
C GLY A 29 0.79 -0.89 23.86
N GLU A 30 1.15 -1.40 22.69
CA GLU A 30 2.36 -1.12 21.95
C GLU A 30 2.07 -1.48 20.49
N VAL A 31 2.53 -0.67 19.54
CA VAL A 31 2.40 -0.93 18.11
C VAL A 31 3.78 -0.79 17.49
N LEU A 32 4.26 -1.84 16.82
CA LEU A 32 5.47 -1.79 16.02
C LEU A 32 5.08 -1.99 14.55
N VAL A 33 5.57 -1.09 13.71
CA VAL A 33 5.44 -1.19 12.25
C VAL A 33 6.79 -1.61 11.71
N ASP A 34 6.83 -2.72 11.00
CA ASP A 34 8.02 -3.24 10.32
C ASP A 34 7.73 -3.25 8.82
N ASP A 35 8.42 -2.40 8.07
CA ASP A 35 8.31 -2.29 6.63
C ASP A 35 9.69 -2.30 5.92
N LEU A 36 9.69 -2.09 4.61
CA LEU A 36 10.91 -2.15 3.81
C LEU A 36 11.90 -1.02 4.12
N TRP A 37 11.50 -0.01 4.89
CA TRP A 37 12.31 1.14 5.31
C TRP A 37 12.73 1.05 6.79
N GLY A 38 12.27 0.03 7.52
CA GLY A 38 12.73 -0.30 8.87
C GLY A 38 11.60 -0.65 9.82
N ALA A 39 11.96 -0.77 11.09
CA ALA A 39 11.01 -0.97 12.17
C ALA A 39 10.89 0.30 13.02
N GLU A 40 9.67 0.76 13.22
CA GLU A 40 9.34 1.93 14.03
C GLU A 40 8.31 1.58 15.11
N HIS A 41 8.48 2.20 16.28
CA HIS A 41 7.49 2.15 17.35
C HIS A 41 6.46 3.27 17.16
N VAL A 42 5.18 2.89 17.16
CA VAL A 42 4.04 3.80 17.04
C VAL A 42 3.29 3.85 18.36
N GLU A 43 3.12 5.05 18.90
CA GLU A 43 2.38 5.24 20.14
C GLU A 43 0.90 4.82 19.98
N PRO A 44 0.26 4.21 21.00
CA PRO A 44 -1.10 3.70 20.89
C PRO A 44 -2.17 4.75 20.57
N ASP A 45 -1.96 6.01 20.96
CA ASP A 45 -2.83 7.15 20.63
C ASP A 45 -2.70 7.55 19.16
N VAL A 46 -1.47 7.63 18.64
CA VAL A 46 -1.20 7.84 17.21
C VAL A 46 -1.85 6.73 16.37
N TYR A 47 -1.75 5.47 16.79
CA TYR A 47 -2.40 4.36 16.09
C TYR A 47 -3.94 4.47 16.11
N GLN A 48 -4.53 4.95 17.21
CA GLN A 48 -5.99 5.12 17.32
C GLN A 48 -6.52 6.26 16.43
N GLU A 49 -5.73 7.32 16.26
CA GLU A 49 -6.08 8.46 15.40
C GLU A 49 -5.79 8.20 13.91
N ALA A 50 -4.96 7.20 13.60
CA ALA A 50 -4.61 6.85 12.24
C ALA A 50 -5.83 6.39 11.43
N VAL A 51 -5.94 6.89 10.21
CA VAL A 51 -7.00 6.51 9.27
C VAL A 51 -6.43 5.53 8.25
N ALA A 52 -7.08 4.37 8.11
CA ALA A 52 -6.74 3.38 7.09
C ALA A 52 -6.70 3.99 5.68
N ASP A 53 -5.89 3.40 4.79
CA ASP A 53 -5.82 3.89 3.42
C ASP A 53 -7.17 3.74 2.69
N PRO A 54 -7.69 4.80 2.04
CA PRO A 54 -8.97 4.73 1.34
C PRO A 54 -8.95 3.73 0.17
N LEU A 55 -7.77 3.36 -0.34
CA LEU A 55 -7.61 2.38 -1.41
C LEU A 55 -7.38 0.96 -0.90
N ALA A 56 -7.21 0.74 0.42
CA ALA A 56 -6.84 -0.56 0.98
C ALA A 56 -7.80 -1.70 0.57
N ALA A 57 -9.11 -1.42 0.52
CA ALA A 57 -10.12 -2.41 0.13
C ALA A 57 -10.06 -2.80 -1.37
N HIS A 58 -9.51 -1.93 -2.22
CA HIS A 58 -9.49 -2.10 -3.67
C HIS A 58 -8.08 -2.38 -4.21
N GLU A 59 -7.04 -2.28 -3.38
CA GLU A 59 -5.64 -2.34 -3.80
C GLU A 59 -5.36 -3.58 -4.66
N THR A 60 -5.84 -4.75 -4.24
CA THR A 60 -5.58 -6.01 -4.97
C THR A 60 -6.14 -5.97 -6.40
N GLU A 61 -7.38 -5.51 -6.59
CA GLU A 61 -8.03 -5.41 -7.90
C GLU A 61 -7.33 -4.37 -8.78
N LEU A 62 -6.91 -3.25 -8.17
CA LEU A 62 -6.19 -2.18 -8.84
C LEU A 62 -4.80 -2.64 -9.32
N LEU A 63 -4.05 -3.36 -8.48
CA LEU A 63 -2.75 -3.91 -8.86
C LEU A 63 -2.86 -4.93 -10.01
N GLN A 64 -3.90 -5.79 -9.97
CA GLN A 64 -4.17 -6.74 -11.05
C GLN A 64 -4.51 -6.01 -12.36
N HIS A 65 -5.37 -4.99 -12.28
CA HIS A 65 -5.71 -4.17 -13.44
C HIS A 65 -4.47 -3.48 -14.02
N LEU A 66 -3.63 -2.86 -13.17
CA LEU A 66 -2.37 -2.24 -13.58
C LEU A 66 -1.44 -3.25 -14.28
N ALA A 67 -1.30 -4.44 -13.72
CA ALA A 67 -0.49 -5.52 -14.30
C ALA A 67 -1.00 -5.97 -15.67
N ALA A 68 -2.32 -6.04 -15.86
CA ALA A 68 -2.94 -6.50 -17.10
C ALA A 68 -3.01 -5.43 -18.20
N ALA A 69 -3.28 -4.16 -17.83
CA ALA A 69 -3.63 -3.11 -18.79
C ALA A 69 -2.54 -2.06 -19.01
N HIS A 70 -1.60 -1.89 -18.07
CA HIS A 70 -0.67 -0.75 -18.04
C HIS A 70 0.82 -1.15 -18.03
N GLY A 71 1.14 -2.34 -18.56
CA GLY A 71 2.52 -2.85 -18.61
C GLY A 71 3.51 -1.90 -19.32
N THR A 72 3.09 -1.26 -20.40
CA THR A 72 3.95 -0.36 -21.19
C THR A 72 4.29 0.93 -20.43
N GLU A 73 3.32 1.50 -19.74
CA GLU A 73 3.47 2.69 -18.89
C GLU A 73 4.37 2.39 -17.69
N MET A 74 4.16 1.26 -17.01
CA MET A 74 5.01 0.85 -15.89
C MET A 74 6.46 0.58 -16.32
N GLN A 75 6.67 -0.02 -17.50
CA GLN A 75 8.02 -0.14 -18.07
C GLN A 75 8.66 1.22 -18.34
N ARG A 76 7.88 2.20 -18.83
CA ARG A 76 8.37 3.58 -19.01
C ARG A 76 8.78 4.20 -17.68
N LEU A 77 7.97 4.02 -16.62
CA LEU A 77 8.33 4.49 -15.29
C LEU A 77 9.63 3.85 -14.77
N CYS A 78 9.77 2.52 -14.84
CA CYS A 78 11.01 1.85 -14.45
C CYS A 78 12.24 2.38 -15.22
N ARG A 79 12.11 2.71 -16.52
CA ARG A 79 13.19 3.34 -17.31
C ARG A 79 13.63 4.73 -16.80
N LEU A 80 12.77 5.47 -16.11
CA LEU A 80 13.13 6.79 -15.56
C LEU A 80 14.04 6.68 -14.32
N THR A 81 14.07 5.51 -13.67
CA THR A 81 14.80 5.28 -12.41
C THR A 81 16.25 4.84 -12.61
N GLY A 82 16.71 4.76 -13.87
CA GLY A 82 18.06 4.30 -14.22
C GLY A 82 18.07 3.41 -15.47
N ALA A 83 19.21 2.76 -15.73
CA ALA A 83 19.47 1.94 -16.92
C ALA A 83 18.64 0.63 -16.92
N ALA A 84 17.33 0.76 -17.04
CA ALA A 84 16.47 -0.35 -17.37
C ALA A 84 16.87 -0.89 -18.75
N ARG A 85 17.21 -2.17 -18.77
CA ARG A 85 17.52 -2.90 -20.01
C ARG A 85 16.20 -3.27 -20.70
N GLU A 86 16.25 -3.51 -22.00
CA GLU A 86 15.05 -3.88 -22.78
C GLU A 86 14.33 -5.13 -22.25
N ASP A 87 15.06 -6.03 -21.55
CA ASP A 87 14.54 -7.29 -21.00
C ASP A 87 14.02 -7.20 -19.54
N GLU A 88 13.90 -5.99 -18.96
CA GLU A 88 13.49 -5.82 -17.57
C GLU A 88 11.98 -6.10 -17.38
N LYS A 89 11.64 -7.06 -16.51
CA LYS A 89 10.25 -7.32 -16.12
C LYS A 89 9.79 -6.31 -15.09
N VAL A 90 8.56 -5.84 -15.22
CA VAL A 90 7.97 -4.87 -14.30
C VAL A 90 6.69 -5.41 -13.71
N ALA A 91 6.54 -5.31 -12.38
CA ALA A 91 5.34 -5.70 -11.67
C ALA A 91 4.94 -4.61 -10.65
N PRO A 92 3.66 -4.23 -10.57
CA PRO A 92 3.19 -3.38 -9.49
C PRO A 92 3.16 -4.18 -8.18
N LEU A 93 3.65 -3.59 -7.10
CA LEU A 93 3.78 -4.25 -5.79
C LEU A 93 2.81 -3.73 -4.73
N ALA A 94 2.57 -2.42 -4.73
CA ALA A 94 1.72 -1.76 -3.74
C ALA A 94 1.18 -0.47 -4.33
N LEU A 95 -0.04 -0.11 -3.94
CA LEU A 95 -0.72 1.11 -4.34
C LEU A 95 -1.52 1.65 -3.16
N ASP A 96 -1.22 2.88 -2.79
CA ASP A 96 -1.88 3.58 -1.69
C ASP A 96 -2.22 5.01 -2.11
N ARG A 97 -2.83 5.79 -1.22
CA ARG A 97 -3.25 7.16 -1.52
C ARG A 97 -2.10 8.08 -1.93
N PHE A 98 -0.86 7.77 -1.58
CA PHE A 98 0.31 8.61 -1.82
C PHE A 98 1.09 8.19 -3.06
N GLY A 99 0.92 6.95 -3.57
CA GLY A 99 1.71 6.54 -4.72
C GLY A 99 1.63 5.07 -5.09
N LEU A 100 2.48 4.71 -6.06
CA LEU A 100 2.60 3.39 -6.67
C LEU A 100 4.02 2.87 -6.49
N ARG A 101 4.16 1.62 -6.03
CA ARG A 101 5.44 0.91 -5.95
C ARG A 101 5.55 -0.11 -7.07
N LEU A 102 6.66 -0.09 -7.80
CA LEU A 102 6.96 -1.02 -8.88
C LEU A 102 8.21 -1.84 -8.52
N ARG A 103 8.18 -3.13 -8.87
CA ARG A 103 9.36 -3.97 -8.94
C ARG A 103 9.87 -4.01 -10.37
N CYS A 104 11.11 -3.58 -10.56
CA CYS A 104 11.83 -3.70 -11.82
C CYS A 104 12.88 -4.83 -11.66
N SER A 105 12.70 -5.93 -12.39
CA SER A 105 13.53 -7.14 -12.31
C SER A 105 14.28 -7.39 -13.62
N GLY A 106 15.59 -7.17 -13.60
CA GLY A 106 16.50 -7.54 -14.69
C GLY A 106 17.17 -8.91 -14.45
N PRO A 107 18.04 -9.36 -15.37
CA PRO A 107 18.72 -10.66 -15.26
C PRO A 107 19.62 -10.81 -14.03
N THR A 108 20.18 -9.71 -13.52
CA THR A 108 21.17 -9.71 -12.44
C THR A 108 20.77 -8.92 -11.21
N ARG A 109 19.72 -8.09 -11.30
CA ARG A 109 19.29 -7.22 -10.19
C ARG A 109 17.78 -7.03 -10.23
N THR A 110 17.19 -7.08 -9.04
CA THR A 110 15.83 -6.63 -8.77
C THR A 110 15.89 -5.35 -7.96
N ARG A 111 15.08 -4.36 -8.30
CA ARG A 111 14.92 -3.12 -7.54
C ARG A 111 13.43 -2.80 -7.36
N ASP A 112 13.09 -2.29 -6.19
CA ASP A 112 11.77 -1.75 -5.93
C ASP A 112 11.87 -0.23 -5.95
N VAL A 113 10.96 0.41 -6.69
CA VAL A 113 10.94 1.87 -6.86
C VAL A 113 9.55 2.39 -6.50
N ARG A 114 9.55 3.42 -5.66
CA ARG A 114 8.36 4.18 -5.25
C ARG A 114 8.18 5.37 -6.18
N PHE A 115 6.96 5.58 -6.66
CA PHE A 115 6.54 6.77 -7.38
C PHE A 115 5.41 7.44 -6.61
N GLU A 116 5.55 8.72 -6.35
CA GLU A 116 4.58 9.50 -5.58
C GLU A 116 3.60 10.24 -6.49
N PHE A 117 2.36 10.37 -6.04
CA PHE A 117 1.38 11.27 -6.62
C PHE A 117 1.61 12.70 -6.11
N ASP A 118 1.27 13.70 -6.93
CA ASP A 118 1.42 15.12 -6.54
C ASP A 118 0.55 15.50 -5.33
N THR A 119 -0.62 14.87 -5.22
CA THR A 119 -1.55 15.07 -4.11
C THR A 119 -2.12 13.73 -3.67
N PRO A 120 -2.31 13.52 -2.35
CA PRO A 120 -2.93 12.30 -1.85
C PRO A 120 -4.31 12.06 -2.47
N VAL A 121 -4.49 10.86 -3.00
CA VAL A 121 -5.74 10.40 -3.61
C VAL A 121 -6.79 10.18 -2.52
N ARG A 122 -7.99 10.74 -2.70
CA ARG A 122 -9.05 10.66 -1.67
C ARG A 122 -9.88 9.39 -1.76
N ASP A 123 -10.05 8.86 -2.97
CA ASP A 123 -10.88 7.69 -3.26
C ASP A 123 -10.45 7.04 -4.59
N ALA A 124 -11.02 5.85 -4.86
CA ALA A 124 -10.73 5.11 -6.09
C ALA A 124 -11.17 5.84 -7.38
N ALA A 125 -12.11 6.79 -7.31
CA ALA A 125 -12.54 7.55 -8.48
C ALA A 125 -11.47 8.57 -8.90
N ALA A 126 -10.83 9.23 -7.93
CA ALA A 126 -9.74 10.18 -8.17
C ALA A 126 -8.42 9.50 -8.60
N LEU A 127 -8.25 8.21 -8.31
CA LEU A 127 -7.03 7.45 -8.62
C LEU A 127 -6.69 7.44 -10.12
N GLY A 128 -7.69 7.33 -10.99
CA GLY A 128 -7.47 7.25 -12.43
C GLY A 128 -6.77 8.50 -12.98
N ASP A 129 -7.11 9.67 -12.47
CA ASP A 129 -6.45 10.93 -12.85
C ASP A 129 -5.03 11.01 -12.31
N ALA A 130 -4.81 10.59 -11.06
CA ALA A 130 -3.48 10.55 -10.45
C ALA A 130 -2.52 9.61 -11.20
N LEU A 131 -2.99 8.41 -11.60
CA LEU A 131 -2.21 7.47 -12.40
C LEU A 131 -1.89 8.03 -13.80
N ARG A 132 -2.86 8.67 -14.46
CA ARG A 132 -2.63 9.32 -15.76
C ARG A 132 -1.61 10.44 -15.67
N ALA A 133 -1.65 11.25 -14.62
CA ALA A 133 -0.66 12.29 -14.36
C ALA A 133 0.73 11.67 -14.15
N LEU A 134 0.82 10.64 -13.30
CA LEU A 134 2.05 9.92 -13.03
C LEU A 134 2.69 9.34 -14.31
N PHE A 135 1.89 8.71 -15.18
CA PHE A 135 2.37 8.13 -16.43
C PHE A 135 2.82 9.17 -17.48
N ARG A 136 2.38 10.43 -17.39
CA ARG A 136 2.87 11.51 -18.25
C ARG A 136 4.26 12.00 -17.85
N GLY A 137 4.62 11.87 -16.58
CA GLY A 137 5.94 12.23 -16.08
C GLY A 137 5.97 12.28 -14.55
N PRO A 138 6.64 11.34 -13.86
CA PRO A 138 6.82 11.42 -12.43
C PRO A 138 7.77 12.56 -12.07
N ARG A 139 7.54 13.25 -10.95
CA ARG A 139 8.59 14.08 -10.35
C ARG A 139 9.72 13.18 -9.87
N PRO A 140 11.00 13.55 -10.09
CA PRO A 140 12.10 12.88 -9.43
C PRO A 140 11.97 13.10 -7.92
N ILE A 141 11.88 12.00 -7.18
CA ILE A 141 11.99 11.99 -5.72
C ILE A 141 13.49 12.11 -5.40
N GLY A 142 13.85 13.01 -4.48
CA GLY A 142 15.23 13.17 -4.01
C GLY A 142 15.77 11.84 -3.52
N SER A 143 16.90 11.44 -4.09
CA SER A 143 17.66 10.25 -3.66
C SER A 143 18.27 10.52 -2.29
N ASP A 144 17.50 10.31 -1.22
CA ASP A 144 18.01 10.15 0.13
C ASP A 144 17.08 9.16 0.84
N CYS A 145 17.50 7.90 0.88
CA CYS A 145 17.12 6.84 1.82
C CYS A 145 17.73 5.51 1.33
N LEU A 146 19.05 5.49 1.15
CA LEU A 146 19.88 4.28 1.06
C LEU A 146 21.30 4.66 1.51
N GLU A 147 21.49 4.77 2.83
CA GLU A 147 22.71 4.30 3.51
C GLU A 147 22.29 3.45 4.70
#